data_AF-A0A7Y2MIG6-F1
#
_entry.id   AF-A0A7Y2MIG6-F1
#
_cell.length_a   1.000
_cell.length_b   1.000
_cell.length_c   1.000
_cell.angle_alpha   90.00
_cell.angle_beta   90.00
_cell.angle_gamma   90.00
#
_symmetry.space_group_name_H-M   'P 1'
#
loop_
_entity.id
_entity.type
_entity.pdbx_description
1 polymer ?
#
loop_
_entity_poly.entity_id
_entity_poly.type
_entity_poly.pdbx_seq_one_letter_code
_entity_poly.pdbx_strand_id
1 'polypeptide(L)'
;MTKKPTEAVKRHPLNVRTTKEMRERIEAAAAASGRSMVQEVEFRLERSFDLEKVIEDAMGGPQMRQKVTLMIAAFGHNGGMMAHALGHPEWTATEWMREPQCYRAAVFGVFEALLVAQPKAGWEKDEVYLAIESLKGRVASHLANAGLLKFENEDEEKEPTT
;
A
#
# COMPACT_ATOMS: atom_id res chain seq x y z
N MET A 1 -2.81 47.13 21.05
CA MET A 1 -3.73 45.98 21.16
C MET A 1 -2.90 44.75 21.47
N THR A 2 -2.80 44.39 22.74
CA THR A 2 -2.08 43.21 23.24
C THR A 2 -2.92 41.96 23.00
N LYS A 3 -2.40 41.01 22.22
CA LYS A 3 -3.01 39.69 22.00
C LYS A 3 -3.14 38.98 23.37
N LYS A 4 -4.36 38.62 23.76
CA LYS A 4 -4.61 37.77 24.94
C LYS A 4 -3.91 36.41 24.76
N PRO A 5 -3.31 35.82 25.80
CA PRO A 5 -2.77 34.47 25.73
C PRO A 5 -3.91 33.49 25.44
N THR A 6 -3.69 32.62 24.46
CA THR A 6 -4.54 31.48 24.11
C THR A 6 -4.88 30.70 25.38
N GLU A 7 -6.15 30.45 25.66
CA GLU A 7 -6.58 29.70 26.84
C GLU A 7 -5.81 28.37 26.92
N ALA A 8 -5.09 28.17 28.03
CA ALA A 8 -4.37 26.94 28.28
C ALA A 8 -5.38 25.79 28.34
N VAL A 9 -5.25 24.82 27.43
CA VAL A 9 -6.09 23.63 27.39
C VAL A 9 -6.06 22.97 28.78
N LYS A 10 -7.24 22.82 29.39
CA LYS A 10 -7.37 22.22 30.72
C LYS A 10 -6.95 20.75 30.65
N ARG A 11 -5.88 20.40 31.38
CA ARG A 11 -5.37 19.02 31.44
C ARG A 11 -6.23 18.18 32.38
N HIS A 12 -6.48 16.93 31.98
CA HIS A 12 -7.19 15.93 32.78
C HIS A 12 -6.21 14.83 33.24
N PRO A 13 -6.28 14.35 34.49
CA PRO A 13 -5.37 13.32 34.97
C PRO A 13 -5.63 11.98 34.28
N LEU A 14 -4.59 11.38 33.70
CA LEU A 14 -4.61 10.03 33.15
C LEU A 14 -3.84 9.11 34.11
N ASN A 15 -4.56 8.31 34.90
CA ASN A 15 -3.95 7.35 35.83
C ASN A 15 -3.61 6.05 35.07
N VAL A 16 -2.32 5.83 34.81
CA VAL A 16 -1.85 4.64 34.07
C VAL A 16 -1.03 3.73 35.00
N ARG A 17 -1.28 2.42 34.92
CA ARG A 17 -0.40 1.38 35.46
C ARG A 17 0.41 0.77 34.32
N THR A 18 1.70 0.60 34.50
CA THR A 18 2.60 0.04 33.48
C THR A 18 3.70 -0.80 34.13
N THR A 19 4.46 -1.53 33.31
CA THR A 19 5.60 -2.31 33.79
C THR A 19 6.77 -1.41 34.16
N LYS A 20 7.66 -1.89 35.03
CA LYS A 20 8.90 -1.19 35.40
C LYS A 20 9.75 -0.86 34.16
N GLU A 21 9.92 -1.85 33.27
CA GLU A 21 10.66 -1.68 32.02
C GLU A 21 10.08 -0.56 31.15
N MET A 22 8.76 -0.52 30.98
CA MET A 22 8.12 0.53 30.18
C MET A 22 8.32 1.91 30.81
N ARG A 23 8.23 2.01 32.14
CA ARG A 23 8.50 3.26 32.86
C ARG A 23 9.92 3.75 32.62
N GLU A 24 10.92 2.87 32.76
CA GLU A 24 12.32 3.20 32.53
C GLU A 24 12.57 3.66 31.08
N ARG A 25 11.94 3.02 30.11
CA ARG A 25 12.00 3.42 28.69
C ARG A 25 11.43 4.81 28.45
N ILE A 26 10.32 5.16 29.09
CA ILE A 26 9.70 6.49 28.97
C ILE A 26 10.55 7.55 29.68
N GLU A 27 11.08 7.25 30.88
CA GLU A 27 11.97 8.17 31.62
C GLU A 27 13.24 8.49 30.80
N ALA A 28 13.88 7.47 30.20
CA ALA A 28 15.02 7.67 29.31
C ALA A 28 14.68 8.51 28.08
N ALA A 29 13.52 8.26 27.45
CA ALA A 29 13.06 9.04 26.31
C ALA A 29 12.75 10.50 26.67
N ALA A 30 12.13 10.73 27.83
CA ALA A 30 11.81 12.06 28.35
C ALA A 30 13.10 12.85 28.65
N ALA A 31 14.10 12.21 29.26
CA ALA A 31 15.41 12.81 29.49
C ALA A 31 16.11 13.17 28.17
N ALA A 32 16.08 12.29 27.17
CA ALA A 32 16.67 12.54 25.86
C ALA A 32 15.95 13.65 25.08
N SER A 33 14.63 13.79 25.24
CA SER A 33 13.82 14.79 24.54
C SER A 33 13.70 16.13 25.28
N GLY A 34 14.17 16.21 26.53
CA GLY A 34 14.02 17.39 27.38
C GLY A 34 12.58 17.64 27.85
N ARG A 35 11.70 16.63 27.77
CA ARG A 35 10.29 16.71 28.20
C ARG A 35 10.13 16.13 29.60
N SER A 36 9.06 16.52 30.30
CA SER A 36 8.64 15.74 31.47
C SER A 36 8.10 14.38 31.04
N MET A 37 8.15 13.39 31.94
CA MET A 37 7.65 12.04 31.66
C MET A 37 6.19 12.06 31.17
N VAL A 38 5.34 12.93 31.74
CA VAL A 38 3.94 13.08 31.34
C VAL A 38 3.81 13.67 29.93
N GLN A 39 4.61 14.69 29.60
CA GLN A 39 4.61 15.28 28.26
C GLN A 39 5.13 14.31 27.20
N GLU A 40 6.11 13.47 27.53
CA GLU A 40 6.61 12.45 26.61
C GLU A 40 5.55 11.36 26.35
N VAL A 41 4.79 10.98 27.37
CA VAL A 41 3.63 10.08 27.21
C VAL A 41 2.56 10.71 26.33
N GLU A 42 2.18 11.95 26.63
CA GLU A 42 1.21 12.74 25.85
C GLU A 42 1.63 12.81 24.36
N PHE A 43 2.87 13.23 24.10
CA PHE A 43 3.42 13.32 22.74
C PHE A 43 3.41 11.98 21.97
N ARG A 44 3.73 10.87 22.65
CA ARG A 44 3.73 9.55 22.01
C ARG A 44 2.33 9.06 21.70
N LEU A 45 1.37 9.32 22.59
CA LEU A 45 -0.04 8.98 22.35
C LEU A 45 -0.62 9.81 21.21
N GLU A 46 -0.38 11.13 21.20
CA GLU A 46 -0.78 12.01 20.08
C GLU A 46 -0.21 11.50 18.76
N ARG A 47 1.10 11.23 18.72
CA ARG A 47 1.75 10.69 17.52
C ARG A 47 1.18 9.33 17.09
N SER A 48 0.75 8.49 18.03
CA SER A 48 0.12 7.20 17.72
C SER A 48 -1.22 7.43 17.03
N PHE A 49 -2.07 8.30 17.58
CA PHE A 49 -3.36 8.63 16.98
C PHE A 49 -3.21 9.34 15.65
N ASP A 50 -2.24 10.26 15.52
CA ASP A 50 -1.95 10.94 14.26
C ASP A 50 -1.46 9.95 13.20
N LEU A 51 -0.60 8.99 13.56
CA LEU A 51 -0.13 7.98 12.63
C LEU A 51 -1.28 7.07 12.18
N GLU A 52 -2.12 6.61 13.11
CA GLU A 52 -3.32 5.82 12.78
C GLU A 52 -4.23 6.60 11.84
N LYS A 53 -4.49 7.86 12.14
CA LYS A 53 -5.32 8.74 11.32
C LYS A 53 -4.70 8.98 9.95
N VAL A 54 -3.41 9.28 9.85
CA VAL A 54 -2.72 9.47 8.56
C VAL A 54 -2.78 8.20 7.74
N ILE A 55 -2.58 7.03 8.35
CA ILE A 55 -2.71 5.74 7.67
C ILE A 55 -4.16 5.52 7.22
N GLU A 56 -5.15 5.82 8.05
CA GLU A 56 -6.57 5.68 7.70
C GLU A 56 -6.97 6.64 6.58
N ASP A 57 -6.63 7.92 6.68
CA ASP A 57 -6.92 8.93 5.68
C ASP A 57 -6.21 8.61 4.36
N ALA A 58 -4.92 8.25 4.41
CA ALA A 58 -4.16 7.86 3.21
C ALA A 58 -4.66 6.56 2.59
N MET A 59 -5.15 5.62 3.41
CA MET A 59 -5.73 4.38 2.93
C MET A 59 -7.20 4.55 2.52
N GLY A 60 -7.87 5.69 2.71
CA GLY A 60 -9.28 5.86 2.33
C GLY A 60 -10.29 5.25 3.33
N GLY A 61 -9.91 5.18 4.60
CA GLY A 61 -10.75 4.76 5.72
C GLY A 61 -10.64 3.27 6.10
N PRO A 62 -11.31 2.86 7.19
CA PRO A 62 -11.21 1.50 7.75
C PRO A 62 -11.58 0.39 6.75
N GLN A 63 -12.57 0.63 5.89
CA GLN A 63 -13.04 -0.34 4.89
C GLN A 63 -11.96 -0.62 3.83
N MET A 64 -11.17 0.39 3.47
CA MET A 64 -10.15 0.24 2.45
C MET A 64 -8.88 -0.43 3.00
N ARG A 65 -8.60 -0.31 4.31
CA ARG A 65 -7.53 -1.07 4.98
C ARG A 65 -7.64 -2.57 4.70
N GLN A 66 -8.85 -3.13 4.75
CA GLN A 66 -9.08 -4.55 4.45
C GLN A 66 -8.67 -4.90 3.01
N LYS A 67 -9.00 -4.03 2.05
CA LYS A 67 -8.65 -4.23 0.64
C LYS A 67 -7.14 -4.09 0.41
N VAL A 68 -6.48 -3.12 1.04
CA VAL A 68 -5.01 -2.98 1.00
C VAL A 68 -4.32 -4.21 1.57
N THR A 69 -4.77 -4.71 2.71
CA THR A 69 -4.24 -5.95 3.29
C THR A 69 -4.43 -7.14 2.35
N LEU A 70 -5.59 -7.25 1.70
CA LEU A 70 -5.83 -8.29 0.69
C LEU A 70 -4.83 -8.19 -0.48
N MET A 71 -4.59 -6.99 -1.00
CA MET A 71 -3.62 -6.79 -2.09
C MET A 71 -2.20 -7.17 -1.65
N ILE A 72 -1.75 -6.74 -0.47
CA ILE A 72 -0.41 -7.08 0.06
C ILE A 72 -0.26 -8.59 0.21
N ALA A 73 -1.28 -9.26 0.76
CA ALA A 73 -1.28 -10.71 0.92
C ALA A 73 -1.23 -11.44 -0.43
N ALA A 74 -2.07 -11.02 -1.39
CA ALA A 74 -2.11 -11.62 -2.72
C ALA A 74 -0.79 -11.43 -3.48
N PHE A 75 -0.19 -10.24 -3.39
CA PHE A 75 1.12 -9.94 -3.99
C PHE A 75 2.22 -10.84 -3.43
N GLY A 76 2.33 -10.89 -2.10
CA GLY A 76 3.33 -11.70 -1.42
C GLY A 76 3.17 -13.20 -1.68
N HIS A 77 1.94 -13.70 -1.63
CA HIS A 77 1.64 -15.11 -1.85
C HIS A 77 1.99 -15.54 -3.28
N ASN A 78 1.49 -14.83 -4.30
CA ASN A 78 1.69 -15.24 -5.69
C ASN A 78 3.14 -15.07 -6.15
N GLY A 79 3.83 -14.02 -5.70
CA GLY A 79 5.25 -13.85 -5.97
C GLY A 79 6.11 -14.94 -5.34
N GLY A 80 5.87 -15.26 -4.06
CA GLY A 80 6.57 -16.34 -3.36
C GLY A 80 6.28 -17.72 -3.94
N MET A 81 5.03 -17.98 -4.35
CA MET A 81 4.65 -19.21 -5.05
C MET A 81 5.40 -19.36 -6.37
N MET A 82 5.54 -18.29 -7.14
CA MET A 82 6.32 -18.31 -8.38
C MET A 82 7.81 -18.54 -8.12
N ALA A 83 8.39 -17.91 -7.09
CA ALA A 83 9.78 -18.18 -6.69
C ALA A 83 10.00 -19.66 -6.34
N HIS A 84 9.06 -20.26 -5.61
CA HIS A 84 9.09 -21.69 -5.30
C HIS A 84 8.98 -22.55 -6.57
N ALA A 85 8.13 -22.16 -7.53
CA ALA A 85 7.97 -22.87 -8.81
C ALA A 85 9.24 -22.79 -9.69
N LEU A 86 10.01 -21.70 -9.58
CA LEU A 86 11.29 -21.52 -10.24
C LEU A 86 12.46 -22.22 -9.52
N GLY A 87 12.20 -22.92 -8.41
CA GLY A 87 13.22 -23.66 -7.65
C GLY A 87 13.97 -22.83 -6.62
N HIS A 88 13.43 -21.66 -6.23
CA HIS A 88 14.04 -20.76 -5.25
C HIS A 88 13.15 -20.53 -4.01
N PRO A 89 12.82 -21.60 -3.24
CA PRO A 89 12.02 -21.46 -2.02
C PRO A 89 12.69 -20.64 -0.92
N GLU A 90 14.01 -20.48 -0.97
CA GLU A 90 14.81 -19.73 -0.01
C GLU A 90 14.76 -18.21 -0.20
N TRP A 91 14.29 -17.73 -1.37
CA TRP A 91 14.27 -16.30 -1.67
C TRP A 91 13.34 -15.54 -0.74
N THR A 92 13.87 -14.49 -0.14
CA THR A 92 13.13 -13.48 0.58
C THR A 92 12.26 -12.65 -0.36
N ALA A 93 11.32 -11.89 0.22
CA ALA A 93 10.48 -10.98 -0.54
C ALA A 93 11.29 -10.02 -1.42
N THR A 94 12.39 -9.48 -0.90
CA THR A 94 13.24 -8.54 -1.62
C THR A 94 13.96 -9.18 -2.81
N GLU A 95 14.30 -10.46 -2.72
CA GLU A 95 15.00 -11.18 -3.79
C GLU A 95 14.06 -11.51 -4.94
N TRP A 96 12.95 -12.19 -4.68
CA TRP A 96 12.04 -12.54 -5.77
C TRP A 96 11.38 -11.31 -6.41
N MET A 97 11.20 -10.21 -5.67
CA MET A 97 10.65 -8.97 -6.25
C MET A 97 11.53 -8.36 -7.35
N ARG A 98 12.81 -8.73 -7.42
CA ARG A 98 13.73 -8.29 -8.49
C ARG A 98 13.66 -9.19 -9.73
N GLU A 99 13.08 -10.38 -9.60
CA GLU A 99 12.91 -11.34 -10.69
C GLU A 99 11.63 -11.02 -11.49
N PRO A 100 11.72 -10.71 -12.80
CA PRO A 100 10.57 -10.27 -13.59
C PRO A 100 9.38 -11.23 -13.58
N GLN A 101 9.61 -12.55 -13.57
CA GLN A 101 8.52 -13.53 -13.58
C GLN A 101 7.75 -13.57 -12.26
N CYS A 102 8.46 -13.55 -11.13
CA CYS A 102 7.86 -13.50 -9.80
C CYS A 102 7.09 -12.20 -9.58
N TYR A 103 7.68 -11.05 -9.97
CA TYR A 103 7.00 -9.76 -9.88
C TYR A 103 5.71 -9.73 -10.72
N ARG A 104 5.76 -10.24 -11.95
CA ARG A 104 4.57 -10.32 -12.83
C ARG A 104 3.48 -11.21 -12.22
N ALA A 105 3.85 -12.38 -11.68
CA ALA A 105 2.90 -13.28 -11.01
C ALA A 105 2.25 -12.59 -9.79
N ALA A 106 3.04 -11.88 -8.98
CA ALA A 106 2.55 -11.11 -7.85
C ALA A 106 1.54 -10.02 -8.27
N VAL A 107 1.85 -9.25 -9.31
CA VAL A 107 0.95 -8.22 -9.86
C VAL A 107 -0.37 -8.84 -10.34
N PHE A 108 -0.33 -9.92 -11.12
CA PHE A 108 -1.55 -10.58 -11.58
C PHE A 108 -2.38 -11.17 -10.44
N GLY A 109 -1.73 -11.73 -9.41
CA GLY A 109 -2.42 -12.19 -8.21
C GLY A 109 -3.19 -11.09 -7.50
N VAL A 110 -2.68 -9.85 -7.48
CA VAL A 110 -3.41 -8.69 -6.94
C VAL A 110 -4.64 -8.37 -7.78
N PHE A 111 -4.50 -8.33 -9.11
CA PHE A 111 -5.63 -8.09 -10.01
C PHE A 111 -6.72 -9.15 -9.83
N GLU A 112 -6.34 -10.42 -9.81
CA GLU A 112 -7.28 -11.53 -9.57
C GLU A 112 -7.98 -11.40 -8.21
N ALA A 113 -7.22 -11.17 -7.13
CA ALA A 113 -7.80 -11.00 -5.80
C ALA A 113 -8.79 -9.83 -5.74
N LEU A 114 -8.49 -8.71 -6.40
CA LEU A 114 -9.39 -7.57 -6.48
C LEU A 114 -10.63 -7.87 -7.31
N LEU A 115 -10.51 -8.57 -8.44
CA LEU A 115 -11.62 -8.98 -9.31
C LEU A 115 -12.55 -9.99 -8.62
N VAL A 116 -12.00 -10.91 -7.82
CA VAL A 116 -12.79 -11.89 -7.07
C VAL A 116 -13.46 -11.27 -5.84
N ALA A 117 -12.80 -10.32 -5.18
CA ALA A 117 -13.29 -9.68 -3.96
C ALA A 117 -14.26 -8.51 -4.20
N GLN A 118 -14.70 -8.29 -5.44
CA GLN A 118 -15.65 -7.23 -5.79
C GLN A 118 -17.02 -7.51 -5.17
N PRO A 119 -17.82 -6.46 -4.87
CA PRO A 119 -19.22 -6.63 -4.56
C PRO A 119 -19.92 -7.35 -5.72
N LYS A 120 -20.65 -8.44 -5.43
CA LYS A 120 -21.37 -9.22 -6.45
C LYS A 120 -22.53 -8.48 -7.13
N ALA A 121 -22.97 -7.36 -6.55
CA ALA A 121 -24.03 -6.54 -7.11
C ALA A 121 -23.45 -5.55 -8.13
N GLY A 122 -23.88 -5.65 -9.39
CA GLY A 122 -23.70 -4.59 -10.39
C GLY A 122 -22.55 -4.76 -11.38
N TRP A 123 -22.07 -5.99 -11.61
CA TRP A 123 -21.20 -6.27 -12.76
C TRP A 123 -21.85 -7.34 -13.63
N GLU A 124 -22.38 -6.92 -14.77
CA GLU A 124 -22.75 -7.86 -15.81
C GLU A 124 -21.49 -8.39 -16.49
N LYS A 125 -21.55 -9.64 -16.98
CA LYS A 125 -20.40 -10.31 -17.63
C LYS A 125 -19.71 -9.39 -18.64
N ASP A 126 -20.48 -8.75 -19.50
CA ASP A 126 -19.97 -7.92 -20.58
C ASP A 126 -19.28 -6.64 -20.07
N GLU A 127 -19.68 -6.11 -18.91
CA GLU A 127 -19.02 -4.97 -18.26
C GLU A 127 -17.63 -5.36 -17.74
N VAL A 128 -17.49 -6.56 -17.16
CA VAL A 128 -16.19 -7.10 -16.74
C VAL A 128 -15.25 -7.23 -17.94
N TYR A 129 -15.72 -7.82 -19.04
CA TYR A 129 -14.91 -7.98 -20.26
C TYR A 129 -14.50 -6.62 -20.83
N LEU A 130 -15.43 -5.67 -20.92
CA LEU A 130 -15.15 -4.33 -21.41
C LEU A 130 -14.11 -3.60 -20.53
N ALA A 131 -14.21 -3.74 -19.20
CA ALA A 131 -13.25 -3.18 -18.27
C ALA A 131 -11.84 -3.77 -18.45
N ILE A 132 -11.74 -5.08 -18.70
CA ILE A 132 -10.47 -5.77 -18.96
C ILE A 132 -9.85 -5.31 -20.28
N GLU A 133 -10.62 -5.27 -21.37
CA GLU A 133 -10.12 -4.79 -22.67
C GLU A 133 -9.71 -3.31 -22.61
N SER A 134 -10.48 -2.50 -21.89
CA SER A 134 -10.13 -1.09 -21.63
C SER A 134 -8.81 -0.96 -20.85
N LEU A 135 -8.59 -1.81 -19.84
CA LEU A 135 -7.32 -1.85 -19.09
C LEU A 135 -6.16 -2.24 -20.00
N LYS A 136 -6.33 -3.28 -20.82
CA LYS A 136 -5.32 -3.72 -21.81
C LYS A 136 -4.93 -2.58 -22.75
N GLY A 137 -5.91 -1.86 -23.31
CA GLY A 137 -5.66 -0.71 -24.17
C GLY A 137 -4.86 0.41 -23.49
N ARG A 138 -5.20 0.75 -22.23
CA ARG A 138 -4.45 1.74 -21.45
C ARG A 138 -3.01 1.31 -21.16
N VAL A 139 -2.80 0.05 -20.78
CA VAL A 139 -1.47 -0.49 -20.51
C VAL A 139 -0.62 -0.50 -21.79
N ALA A 140 -1.17 -0.98 -22.91
CA ALA A 140 -0.47 -0.96 -24.21
C ALA A 140 -0.08 0.46 -24.62
N SER A 141 -0.99 1.42 -24.45
CA SER A 141 -0.72 2.84 -24.73
C SER A 141 0.40 3.39 -23.85
N HIS A 142 0.39 3.05 -22.55
CA HIS A 142 1.44 3.47 -21.63
C HIS A 142 2.81 2.89 -22.00
N LEU A 143 2.87 1.61 -22.38
CA LEU A 143 4.10 0.95 -22.81
C LEU A 143 4.62 1.53 -24.13
N ALA A 144 3.74 1.84 -25.09
CA ALA A 144 4.12 2.48 -26.34
C ALA A 144 4.69 3.89 -26.09
N ASN A 145 4.04 4.69 -25.24
CA ASN A 145 4.51 6.02 -24.86
C ASN A 145 5.86 5.97 -24.10
N ALA A 146 6.14 4.88 -23.39
CA ALA A 146 7.43 4.63 -22.74
C ALA A 146 8.51 4.11 -23.70
N GLY A 147 8.18 3.87 -24.98
CA GLY A 147 9.10 3.29 -25.97
C GLY A 147 9.35 1.78 -25.79
N LEU A 148 8.55 1.11 -24.95
CA LEU A 148 8.68 -0.31 -24.63
C LEU A 148 7.83 -1.22 -25.55
N LEU A 149 6.92 -0.64 -26.32
CA LEU A 149 6.09 -1.33 -27.30
C LEU A 149 6.11 -0.55 -28.62
N LYS A 150 6.34 -1.24 -29.73
CA LYS A 150 6.14 -0.69 -31.08
C LYS A 150 4.92 -1.38 -31.68
N PHE A 151 4.02 -0.59 -32.26
CA PHE A 151 2.96 -1.14 -33.10
C PHE A 151 3.56 -1.34 -34.48
N GLU A 152 3.65 -2.59 -34.92
CA GLU A 152 3.96 -2.89 -36.32
C GLU A 152 2.73 -2.50 -37.14
N ASN A 153 2.89 -1.56 -38.07
CA ASN A 153 1.84 -1.27 -39.04
C ASN A 153 1.86 -2.39 -40.08
N GLU A 154 0.84 -3.23 -40.09
CA GLU A 154 0.68 -4.33 -41.07
C GLU A 154 0.50 -3.83 -42.52
N ASP A 155 0.51 -2.52 -42.77
CA ASP A 155 0.28 -1.90 -44.08
C ASP A 155 1.56 -1.69 -44.93
N GLU A 156 2.77 -2.00 -44.43
CA GLU A 156 4.02 -1.79 -45.20
C GLU A 156 4.41 -2.93 -46.16
N GLU A 157 3.69 -4.06 -46.19
CA GLU A 157 4.11 -5.27 -46.95
C GLU A 157 3.31 -5.57 -48.23
N LYS A 158 2.74 -4.56 -48.87
CA LYS A 158 2.22 -4.68 -50.25
C LYS A 158 3.08 -3.89 -51.22
N GLU A 159 4.30 -4.36 -51.47
CA GLU A 159 4.99 -4.00 -52.71
C GLU A 159 4.14 -4.48 -53.91
N PRO A 160 3.84 -3.62 -54.88
CA PRO A 160 3.14 -4.04 -56.08
C PRO A 160 4.10 -4.90 -56.92
N THR A 161 3.88 -6.21 -56.92
CA THR A 161 4.45 -7.10 -57.93
C THR A 161 3.99 -6.63 -59.30
N THR A 162 4.93 -6.08 -60.06
CA THR A 162 4.74 -5.60 -61.44
C THR A 162 5.00 -6.74 -62.41
#